data_AF-A0A1I4X0S8-F1
#
_entry.id   AF-A0A1I4X0S8-F1
#
_cell.length_a   1.000
_cell.length_b   1.000
_cell.length_c   1.000
_cell.angle_alpha   90.00
_cell.angle_beta   90.00
_cell.angle_gamma   90.00
#
_symmetry.space_group_name_H-M   'P 1'
#
loop_
_entity.id
_entity.type
_entity.pdbx_description
1 polymer ?
#
loop_
_entity_poly.entity_id
_entity_poly.type
_entity_poly.pdbx_seq_one_letter_code
_entity_poly.pdbx_strand_id
1 'polypeptide(L)'
;MQGNLRQLSEFYLAHLKQNTREIHFRNVRNAFNKDLFIVDLETKASDITKDGIIGILHTISERGAEVMANRMRSYLSAMFQYGMIFDHSVESRAKQIKFFNQSSNYGSKSSKE
;
A
#
# COMPACT_ATOMS: atom_id res chain seq x y z
N MET A 1 8.37 -14.11 -2.55
CA MET A 1 8.10 -13.74 -1.15
C MET A 1 6.90 -12.79 -1.10
N GLN A 2 6.04 -12.89 -0.09
CA GLN A 2 4.91 -11.97 0.07
C GLN A 2 5.33 -10.79 0.95
N GLY A 3 5.19 -9.57 0.41
CA GLY A 3 5.63 -8.36 1.09
C GLY A 3 4.66 -7.90 2.19
N ASN A 4 5.22 -7.32 3.25
CA ASN A 4 4.44 -6.73 4.35
C ASN A 4 4.13 -5.24 4.13
N LEU A 5 3.32 -4.68 5.02
CA LEU A 5 2.91 -3.28 4.96
C LEU A 5 4.12 -2.32 5.05
N ARG A 6 5.14 -2.66 5.85
CA ARG A 6 6.40 -1.92 5.91
C ARG A 6 7.04 -1.81 4.53
N GLN A 7 7.30 -2.95 3.88
CA GLN A 7 7.92 -3.00 2.56
C GLN A 7 7.08 -2.28 1.51
N LEU A 8 5.76 -2.42 1.56
CA LEU A 8 4.85 -1.70 0.64
C LEU A 8 5.00 -0.19 0.80
N SER A 9 4.96 0.32 2.03
CA SER A 9 5.11 1.74 2.31
C SER A 9 6.48 2.28 1.92
N GLU A 10 7.56 1.53 2.18
CA GLU A 10 8.93 1.93 1.83
C GLU A 10 9.13 2.01 0.32
N PHE A 11 8.62 1.03 -0.43
CA PHE A 11 8.74 0.99 -1.89
C PHE A 11 7.92 2.11 -2.53
N TYR A 12 6.71 2.34 -2.01
CA TYR A 12 5.88 3.46 -2.45
C TYR A 12 6.53 4.81 -2.15
N LEU A 13 7.12 5.00 -0.97
CA LEU A 13 7.83 6.24 -0.61
C LEU A 13 9.07 6.46 -1.49
N ALA A 14 9.82 5.40 -1.80
CA ALA A 14 10.94 5.46 -2.73
C ALA A 14 10.48 5.86 -4.15
N HIS A 15 9.36 5.29 -4.62
CA HIS A 15 8.74 5.66 -5.88
C HIS A 15 8.31 7.15 -5.89
N LEU A 16 7.63 7.62 -4.84
CA LEU A 16 7.21 9.02 -4.73
C LEU A 16 8.40 9.99 -4.72
N LYS A 17 9.48 9.65 -4.03
CA LYS A 17 10.69 10.47 -3.95
C LYS A 17 11.32 10.73 -5.33
N GLN A 18 11.19 9.78 -6.25
CA GLN A 18 11.75 9.89 -7.61
C GLN A 18 10.78 10.51 -8.60
N ASN A 19 9.47 10.32 -8.41
CA ASN A 19 8.46 10.60 -9.45
C ASN A 19 7.53 11.79 -9.12
N THR A 20 7.65 12.38 -7.93
CA THR A 20 6.77 13.48 -7.50
C THR A 20 7.56 14.65 -6.92
N ARG A 21 6.86 15.75 -6.64
CA ARG A 21 7.46 16.92 -5.99
C ARG A 21 7.86 16.57 -4.56
N GLU A 22 9.01 17.09 -4.12
CA GLU A 22 9.54 16.90 -2.76
C GLU A 22 8.52 17.17 -1.66
N ILE A 23 7.67 18.21 -1.83
CA ILE A 23 6.62 18.54 -0.87
C ILE A 23 5.57 17.42 -0.73
N HIS A 24 5.21 16.76 -1.84
CA HIS A 24 4.24 15.67 -1.82
C HIS A 24 4.84 14.45 -1.11
N PHE A 25 6.05 14.06 -1.50
CA PHE A 25 6.81 13.00 -0.83
C PHE A 25 6.91 13.23 0.69
N ARG A 26 7.32 14.44 1.12
CA ARG A 26 7.44 14.77 2.55
C ARG A 26 6.10 14.67 3.28
N ASN A 27 5.01 15.13 2.68
CA ASN A 27 3.68 15.07 3.29
C ASN A 27 3.24 13.61 3.51
N VAL A 28 3.40 12.75 2.50
CA VAL A 28 3.06 11.32 2.60
C VAL A 28 3.94 10.62 3.64
N ARG A 29 5.26 10.83 3.58
CA ARG A 29 6.21 10.25 4.55
C ARG A 29 5.87 10.63 5.99
N ASN A 30 5.57 11.91 6.23
CA ASN A 30 5.24 12.39 7.57
C ASN A 30 3.92 11.80 8.08
N ALA A 31 2.91 11.66 7.22
CA ALA A 31 1.66 11.00 7.58
C ALA A 31 1.89 9.52 7.93
N PHE A 32 2.68 8.80 7.11
CA PHE A 32 2.96 7.39 7.35
C PHE A 32 3.75 7.15 8.63
N ASN A 33 4.80 7.95 8.88
CA ASN A 33 5.59 7.86 10.11
C ASN A 33 4.76 8.09 11.37
N LYS A 34 3.70 8.91 11.27
CA LYS A 34 2.87 9.30 12.41
C LYS A 34 1.73 8.34 12.69
N ASP A 35 1.12 7.77 11.65
CA ASP A 35 -0.17 7.09 11.81
C ASP A 35 -0.24 5.71 11.15
N LEU A 36 0.74 5.29 10.33
CA LEU A 36 0.67 3.99 9.66
C LEU A 36 0.83 2.81 10.64
N PHE A 37 1.59 2.99 11.72
CA PHE A 37 1.81 1.96 12.76
C PHE A 37 0.58 1.65 13.60
N ILE A 38 -0.54 2.35 13.40
CA ILE A 38 -1.83 1.99 13.99
C ILE A 38 -2.25 0.58 13.52
N VAL A 39 -1.79 0.17 12.34
CA VAL A 39 -1.78 -1.24 11.91
C VAL A 39 -0.36 -1.78 12.02
N ASP A 40 -0.24 -3.05 12.42
CA ASP A 40 1.05 -3.71 12.49
C ASP A 40 1.75 -3.72 11.12
N LEU A 41 2.94 -3.11 11.06
CA LEU A 41 3.71 -2.96 9.83
C LEU A 41 4.28 -4.28 9.33
N GLU A 42 4.38 -5.29 10.19
CA GLU A 42 4.82 -6.64 9.82
C GLU A 42 3.69 -7.49 9.24
N THR A 43 2.44 -7.01 9.33
CA THR A 43 1.30 -7.66 8.68
C THR A 43 1.51 -7.66 7.16
N LYS A 44 1.23 -8.81 6.52
CA LYS A 44 1.31 -8.94 5.06
C LYS A 44 0.39 -7.92 4.40
N ALA A 45 0.85 -7.29 3.32
CA ALA A 45 0.05 -6.26 2.63
C ALA A 45 -1.32 -6.80 2.16
N SER A 46 -1.39 -8.08 1.78
CA SER A 46 -2.63 -8.78 1.42
C SER A 46 -3.62 -8.97 2.55
N ASP A 47 -3.14 -8.97 3.80
CA ASP A 47 -3.95 -9.32 4.97
C ASP A 47 -4.52 -8.05 5.63
N ILE A 48 -4.16 -6.87 5.13
CA ILE A 48 -4.71 -5.59 5.58
C ILE A 48 -6.17 -5.52 5.16
N THR A 49 -7.06 -5.50 6.16
CA THR A 49 -8.51 -5.44 5.96
C THR A 49 -9.01 -4.00 5.82
N LYS A 50 -10.24 -3.86 5.31
CA LYS A 50 -10.95 -2.57 5.29
C LYS A 50 -11.11 -2.00 6.70
N ASP A 51 -11.37 -2.84 7.68
CA ASP A 51 -11.51 -2.42 9.08
C ASP A 51 -10.20 -1.87 9.65
N GLY A 52 -9.06 -2.47 9.28
CA GLY A 52 -7.74 -1.92 9.63
C GLY A 52 -7.53 -0.50 9.04
N ILE A 53 -7.92 -0.30 7.78
CA ILE A 53 -7.86 1.02 7.14
C ILE A 53 -8.80 2.02 7.85
N ILE A 54 -10.05 1.62 8.12
CA ILE A 54 -11.02 2.46 8.83
C ILE A 54 -10.50 2.81 10.22
N GLY A 55 -9.86 1.88 10.92
CA GLY A 55 -9.22 2.11 12.22
C GLY A 55 -8.17 3.23 12.16
N ILE A 56 -7.27 3.21 11.18
CA ILE A 56 -6.30 4.30 10.96
C ILE A 56 -7.02 5.65 10.81
N LEU A 57 -8.02 5.70 9.92
CA LEU A 57 -8.73 6.96 9.61
C LEU A 57 -9.50 7.48 10.82
N HIS A 58 -10.17 6.58 11.55
CA HIS A 58 -10.94 6.90 12.75
C HIS A 58 -10.04 7.49 13.82
N THR A 59 -8.91 6.84 14.13
CA THR A 59 -7.95 7.34 15.12
C THR A 59 -7.38 8.71 14.76
N ILE A 60 -7.15 9.00 13.47
CA ILE A 60 -6.72 10.34 13.04
C ILE A 60 -7.86 11.36 13.23
N SER A 61 -9.09 11.01 12.87
CA SER A 61 -10.26 11.88 13.05
C SER A 61 -10.59 12.16 14.51
N GLU A 62 -10.50 11.17 15.40
CA GLU A 62 -10.73 11.33 16.85
C GLU A 62 -9.78 12.34 17.50
N ARG A 63 -8.59 12.54 16.92
CA ARG A 63 -7.63 13.57 17.35
C ARG A 63 -7.98 14.98 16.83
N GLY A 64 -9.13 15.15 16.19
CA GLY A 64 -9.56 16.41 15.57
C GLY A 64 -8.90 16.72 14.23
N ALA A 65 -8.26 15.74 13.59
CA ALA A 65 -7.48 15.94 12.37
C ALA A 65 -8.19 15.41 11.10
N GLU A 66 -9.47 15.75 10.90
CA GLU A 66 -10.31 15.24 9.80
C GLU A 66 -9.69 15.45 8.40
N VAL A 67 -9.10 16.62 8.16
CA VAL A 67 -8.41 16.91 6.89
C VAL A 67 -7.24 15.94 6.68
N MET A 68 -6.51 15.58 7.75
CA MET A 68 -5.44 14.60 7.67
C MET A 68 -5.99 13.19 7.46
N ALA A 69 -7.09 12.81 8.10
CA ALA A 69 -7.73 11.51 7.84
C ALA A 69 -8.12 11.38 6.36
N ASN A 70 -8.72 12.42 5.79
CA ASN A 70 -9.06 12.46 4.37
C ASN A 70 -7.83 12.37 3.45
N ARG A 71 -6.71 13.02 3.82
CA ARG A 71 -5.43 12.88 3.09
C ARG A 71 -4.85 11.47 3.22
N MET A 72 -4.85 10.91 4.43
CA MET A 72 -4.37 9.57 4.71
C MET A 72 -5.13 8.53 3.87
N ARG A 73 -6.46 8.65 3.77
CA ARG A 73 -7.28 7.79 2.90
C ARG A 73 -6.80 7.82 1.45
N SER A 74 -6.52 9.00 0.90
CA SER A 74 -6.00 9.12 -0.47
C SER A 74 -4.59 8.52 -0.60
N TYR A 75 -3.72 8.72 0.39
CA TYR A 75 -2.37 8.16 0.39
C TYR A 75 -2.36 6.64 0.50
N LEU A 76 -3.19 6.08 1.38
CA LEU A 76 -3.38 4.63 1.49
C LEU A 76 -3.90 4.08 0.16
N SER A 77 -4.95 4.67 -0.42
CA SER A 77 -5.49 4.22 -1.71
C SER A 77 -4.41 4.19 -2.81
N ALA A 78 -3.60 5.24 -2.91
CA ALA A 78 -2.53 5.32 -3.89
C ALA A 78 -1.40 4.31 -3.61
N MET A 79 -1.06 4.08 -2.35
CA MET A 79 -0.06 3.08 -1.93
C MET A 79 -0.51 1.66 -2.27
N PHE A 80 -1.76 1.28 -1.96
CA PHE A 80 -2.30 -0.03 -2.30
C PHE A 80 -2.40 -0.23 -3.82
N GLN A 81 -2.80 0.81 -4.56
CA GLN A 81 -2.80 0.79 -6.01
C GLN A 81 -1.39 0.62 -6.59
N TYR A 82 -0.40 1.33 -6.04
CA TYR A 82 1.01 1.15 -6.40
C TYR A 82 1.46 -0.29 -6.20
N GLY A 83 1.15 -0.92 -5.07
CA GLY A 83 1.54 -2.31 -4.82
C GLY A 83 0.91 -3.30 -5.79
N MET A 84 -0.34 -3.08 -6.21
CA MET A 84 -0.97 -3.90 -7.26
C MET A 84 -0.26 -3.78 -8.60
N ILE A 85 0.16 -2.56 -8.99
CA ILE A 85 0.91 -2.34 -10.24
C ILE A 85 2.34 -2.91 -10.12
N PHE A 86 2.98 -2.73 -8.96
CA PHE A 86 4.32 -3.20 -8.66
C PHE A 86 4.46 -4.71 -8.88
N ASP A 87 3.47 -5.51 -8.47
CA ASP A 87 3.46 -6.97 -8.62
C ASP A 87 3.57 -7.47 -10.07
N HIS A 88 3.28 -6.60 -11.06
CA HIS A 88 3.38 -6.87 -12.49
C HIS A 88 4.62 -6.22 -13.14
N SER A 89 5.45 -5.55 -12.37
CA SER A 89 6.63 -4.84 -12.87
C SER A 89 7.88 -5.73 -12.96
N VAL A 90 8.88 -5.28 -13.75
CA VAL A 90 10.21 -5.90 -13.79
C VAL A 90 10.91 -5.78 -12.43
N GLU A 91 10.64 -4.70 -11.69
CA GLU A 91 11.23 -4.47 -10.36
C GLU A 91 10.77 -5.54 -9.35
N SER A 92 9.49 -5.92 -9.35
CA SER A 92 8.99 -7.04 -8.55
C SER A 92 9.72 -8.34 -8.86
N ARG A 93 9.96 -8.63 -10.15
CA ARG A 93 10.71 -9.84 -10.56
C ARG A 93 12.15 -9.81 -10.07
N ALA A 94 12.83 -8.67 -10.23
CA ALA A 94 14.21 -8.51 -9.80
C ALA A 94 14.37 -8.64 -8.28
N LYS A 95 13.43 -8.06 -7.50
CA LYS A 95 13.43 -8.12 -6.03
C LYS A 95 12.80 -9.39 -5.46
N GLN A 96 12.16 -10.22 -6.29
CA GLN A 96 11.43 -11.45 -5.91
C GLN A 96 10.34 -11.24 -4.83
N ILE A 97 9.71 -10.06 -4.85
CA ILE A 97 8.66 -9.63 -3.90
C ILE A 97 7.36 -9.36 -4.65
N LYS A 98 6.25 -9.82 -4.08
CA LYS A 98 4.88 -9.44 -4.46
C LYS A 98 4.06 -9.08 -3.23
N PHE A 99 3.18 -8.10 -3.30
CA PHE A 99 2.35 -7.65 -2.18
C PHE A 99 0.98 -8.33 -2.16
N PHE A 100 0.29 -8.41 -3.29
CA PHE A 100 -1.09 -8.88 -3.37
C PHE A 100 -1.23 -10.22 -4.08
N ASN A 101 -0.13 -10.76 -4.62
CA ASN A 101 -0.02 -12.09 -5.24
C ASN A 101 -1.33 -12.52 -5.89
N GLN A 102 -1.76 -11.79 -6.92
CA GLN A 102 -2.93 -12.21 -7.68
C GLN A 102 -2.60 -13.57 -8.29
N SER A 103 -3.07 -14.63 -7.63
CA SER A 103 -3.21 -15.95 -8.23
C SER A 103 -4.19 -15.75 -9.36
N SER A 104 -3.65 -15.45 -10.54
CA SER A 104 -4.41 -15.50 -11.75
C SER A 104 -4.85 -16.94 -11.92
N ASN A 105 -6.07 -17.23 -11.46
CA ASN A 105 -6.92 -18.24 -12.06
C ASN A 105 -7.20 -17.78 -13.50
N TYR A 106 -6.19 -17.84 -14.39
CA TYR A 106 -6.47 -18.21 -15.75
C TYR A 106 -6.68 -19.72 -15.73
N GLY A 107 -7.90 -20.09 -15.32
CA GLY A 107 -8.42 -21.42 -15.47
C GLY A 107 -8.30 -21.80 -16.94
N SER A 108 -7.48 -22.81 -17.18
CA SER A 108 -7.70 -23.82 -18.21
C SER A 108 -9.21 -24.08 -18.37
N LYS A 109 -9.82 -23.54 -19.42
CA LYS A 109 -10.95 -24.19 -20.06
C LYS A 109 -10.42 -24.91 -21.29
N SER A 110 -10.33 -26.22 -21.13
CA SER A 110 -10.47 -27.21 -22.18
C SER A 110 -11.55 -26.80 -23.19
N SER A 111 -11.18 -26.74 -24.46
CA SER A 111 -12.03 -27.17 -25.56
C SER A 111 -11.19 -28.09 -26.44
N LYS A 112 -11.25 -29.38 -26.12
CA LYS A 112 -11.32 -30.39 -27.18
C LYS A 112 -12.67 -30.19 -27.84
N GLU A 113 -12.65 -29.95 -29.14
CA GLU A 113 -13.63 -30.42 -30.13
C GLU A 113 -12.95 -30.35 -31.50
#